data_AF-A0A0T9QPA4-F1
#
_entry.id   AF-A0A0T9QPA4-F1
#
_cell.length_a   1.000
_cell.length_b   1.000
_cell.length_c   1.000
_cell.angle_alpha   90.00
_cell.angle_beta   90.00
_cell.angle_gamma   90.00
#
_symmetry.space_group_name_H-M   'P 1'
#
loop_
_entity.id
_entity.type
_entity.pdbx_description
1 polymer ?
#
loop_
_entity_poly.entity_id
_entity_poly.type
_entity_poly.pdbx_seq_one_letter_code
_entity_poly.pdbx_strand_id
1 'polypeptide(L)'
;MVVTKNISISLQFQEWAIKHQITLLYIQPGKPQQNAYIERFNRIVCYDWLNQYAFSYIDEVQNFATFWLWSYNHERPHMGLGGITSMQKLALGTNTLL
;
A
#
# COMPACT_ATOMS: atom_id res chain seq x y z
N MET A 1 4.99 -9.03 -0.19
CA MET A 1 3.66 -9.68 -0.23
C MET A 1 2.78 -8.85 -1.15
N VAL A 2 2.33 -9.41 -2.27
CA VAL A 2 1.38 -8.75 -3.18
C VAL A 2 0.03 -9.42 -2.98
N VAL A 3 -0.96 -8.65 -2.51
CA VAL A 3 -2.33 -9.13 -2.30
C VAL A 3 -3.13 -8.74 -3.53
N THR A 4 -3.59 -9.72 -4.31
CA THR A 4 -4.35 -9.47 -5.53
C THR A 4 -5.83 -9.72 -5.30
N LYS A 5 -6.67 -8.73 -5.67
CA LYS A 5 -8.09 -9.00 -5.94
C LYS A 5 -8.14 -9.99 -7.10
N ASN A 6 -9.13 -10.88 -7.03
CA ASN A 6 -9.40 -12.01 -7.92
C ASN A 6 -9.43 -11.59 -9.42
N ILE A 7 -8.26 -11.32 -9.97
CA ILE A 7 -7.96 -10.84 -11.31
C ILE A 7 -6.92 -11.80 -11.85
N SER A 8 -7.13 -12.25 -13.10
CA SER A 8 -6.14 -13.00 -13.84
C SER A 8 -4.84 -12.19 -13.92
N ILE A 9 -3.84 -12.56 -13.12
CA ILE A 9 -2.52 -11.96 -13.20
C ILE A 9 -1.76 -12.55 -14.37
N SER A 10 -1.02 -11.72 -15.10
CA SER A 10 -0.24 -12.18 -16.25
C SER A 10 0.78 -13.23 -15.82
N LEU A 11 1.02 -14.22 -16.69
CA LEU A 11 2.06 -15.23 -16.47
C LEU A 11 3.43 -14.57 -16.23
N GLN A 12 3.74 -13.52 -16.98
CA GLN A 12 4.97 -12.74 -16.82
C GLN A 12 5.16 -12.20 -15.40
N PHE A 13 4.08 -11.75 -14.75
CA PHE A 13 4.16 -11.26 -13.38
C PHE A 13 4.39 -12.40 -12.37
N GLN A 14 3.76 -13.57 -12.61
CA GLN A 14 3.98 -14.76 -11.79
C GLN A 14 5.44 -15.23 -11.85
N GLU A 15 6.00 -15.32 -13.06
CA GLU A 15 7.40 -15.69 -13.29
C GLU A 15 8.36 -14.70 -12.62
N TRP A 16 8.08 -13.40 -12.74
CA TRP A 16 8.86 -12.36 -12.06
C TRP A 16 8.83 -12.54 -10.53
N ALA A 17 7.66 -12.83 -9.94
CA ALA A 17 7.54 -13.03 -8.50
C ALA A 17 8.31 -14.26 -8.03
N ILE A 18 8.21 -15.38 -8.76
CA ILE A 18 8.96 -16.61 -8.49
C ILE A 18 10.47 -16.34 -8.52
N LYS A 19 10.95 -15.63 -9.56
CA LYS A 19 12.37 -15.27 -9.71
C LYS A 19 12.90 -14.47 -8.51
N HIS A 20 12.06 -13.63 -7.90
CA HIS A 20 12.43 -12.81 -6.75
C HIS A 20 12.06 -13.44 -5.40
N GLN A 21 11.65 -14.71 -5.38
CA GLN A 21 11.23 -15.45 -4.18
C GLN A 21 10.07 -14.76 -3.44
N ILE A 22 9.19 -14.11 -4.21
CA ILE A 22 8.00 -13.44 -3.69
C ILE A 22 6.81 -14.38 -3.81
N THR A 23 6.25 -14.79 -2.67
CA THR A 23 4.99 -15.53 -2.64
C THR A 23 3.81 -14.61 -2.97
N LEU A 24 3.02 -15.00 -3.96
CA LEU A 24 1.76 -14.34 -4.31
C LEU A 24 0.62 -14.91 -3.47
N LEU A 25 -0.15 -14.03 -2.83
CA LEU A 25 -1.30 -14.42 -2.01
C LEU A 25 -2.59 -13.87 -2.62
N TYR A 26 -3.54 -14.77 -2.85
CA TYR A 26 -4.84 -14.44 -3.42
C TYR A 26 -5.91 -14.31 -2.33
N ILE A 27 -6.79 -13.34 -2.51
CA ILE A 27 -7.98 -13.20 -1.66
C ILE A 27 -8.95 -14.34 -2.00
N GLN A 28 -9.44 -15.03 -0.96
CA GLN A 28 -10.41 -16.11 -1.14
C GLN A 28 -11.78 -15.54 -1.51
N PRO A 29 -12.50 -16.17 -2.47
CA PRO A 29 -13.88 -15.79 -2.77
C PRO A 29 -14.74 -15.78 -1.50
N GLY A 30 -15.56 -14.74 -1.34
CA GLY A 30 -16.42 -14.58 -0.16
C GLY A 30 -15.70 -14.16 1.13
N LYS A 31 -14.39 -13.85 1.10
CA LYS A 31 -13.64 -13.37 2.28
C LYS A 31 -13.10 -11.94 2.10
N PRO A 32 -13.98 -10.92 1.99
CA PRO A 32 -13.56 -9.53 1.77
C PRO A 32 -12.66 -8.99 2.89
N GLN A 33 -12.80 -9.52 4.11
CA GLN A 33 -11.99 -9.10 5.26
C GLN A 33 -10.48 -9.28 5.04
N GLN A 34 -10.05 -10.20 4.18
CA GLN A 34 -8.64 -10.41 3.83
C GLN A 34 -8.01 -9.21 3.11
N ASN A 35 -8.84 -8.32 2.55
CA ASN A 35 -8.39 -7.12 1.84
C ASN A 35 -8.70 -5.81 2.60
N ALA A 36 -9.31 -5.89 3.78
CA ALA A 36 -9.89 -4.72 4.45
C ALA A 36 -8.88 -3.59 4.70
N TYR A 37 -7.63 -3.92 5.02
CA TYR A 37 -6.56 -2.93 5.24
C TYR A 37 -6.19 -2.19 3.95
N ILE A 38 -6.02 -2.91 2.84
CA ILE A 38 -5.69 -2.31 1.54
C ILE A 38 -6.86 -1.46 1.04
N GLU A 39 -8.10 -1.93 1.20
CA GLU A 39 -9.27 -1.14 0.80
C GLU A 39 -9.44 0.13 1.65
N ARG A 40 -9.15 0.05 2.95
CA ARG A 40 -9.11 1.23 3.82
C ARG A 40 -8.05 2.21 3.36
N PHE A 41 -6.83 1.73 3.06
CA PHE A 41 -5.75 2.58 2.56
C PHE A 41 -6.13 3.25 1.23
N ASN A 42 -6.58 2.49 0.23
CA ASN A 42 -6.96 3.04 -1.08
C ASN A 42 -8.07 4.10 -0.95
N ARG A 43 -9.02 3.90 -0.04
CA ARG A 43 -10.06 4.88 0.24
C ARG A 43 -9.49 6.19 0.78
N ILE A 44 -8.50 6.13 1.68
CA ILE A 44 -7.81 7.32 2.20
C ILE A 44 -7.05 8.03 1.08
N VAL A 45 -6.32 7.30 0.25
CA VAL A 45 -5.62 7.85 -0.93
C VAL A 45 -6.60 8.60 -1.84
N CYS A 46 -7.77 8.01 -2.13
CA CYS A 46 -8.76 8.67 -2.97
C CYS A 46 -9.35 9.93 -2.33
N TYR A 47 -9.77 9.86 -1.07
CA TYR A 47 -10.43 10.99 -0.41
C TYR A 47 -9.47 12.14 -0.08
N ASP A 48 -8.28 11.83 0.44
CA ASP A 48 -7.33 12.84 0.91
C ASP A 48 -6.52 13.45 -0.24
N TRP A 49 -6.38 12.74 -1.37
CA TRP A 49 -5.54 13.18 -2.48
C TRP A 49 -6.24 13.14 -3.84
N LEU A 50 -6.55 11.97 -4.41
CA LEU A 50 -6.93 11.89 -5.83
C LEU A 50 -8.20 12.67 -6.17
N ASN A 51 -9.16 12.75 -5.26
CA ASN A 51 -10.42 13.46 -5.49
C ASN A 51 -10.33 14.97 -5.26
N GLN A 52 -9.21 15.48 -4.72
CA GLN A 52 -9.05 16.89 -4.37
C GLN A 52 -8.43 17.73 -5.50
N TYR A 53 -7.83 17.09 -6.50
CA TYR A 53 -7.04 17.76 -7.53
C TYR A 53 -7.41 17.26 -8.92
N ALA A 54 -7.46 18.18 -9.88
CA ALA A 54 -7.50 17.86 -11.30
C ALA A 54 -6.09 18.06 -11.88
N PHE A 55 -5.44 16.98 -12.28
CA PHE A 55 -4.09 17.02 -12.85
C PHE A 55 -4.17 17.13 -14.38
N SER A 56 -3.28 17.93 -14.96
CA SER A 56 -3.18 18.08 -16.41
C SER A 56 -2.12 17.16 -17.01
N TYR A 57 -1.14 16.76 -16.19
CA TYR A 57 0.00 15.96 -16.64
C TYR A 57 0.34 14.84 -15.65
N ILE A 58 0.92 13.75 -16.18
CA ILE A 58 1.24 12.56 -15.40
C ILE A 58 2.37 12.79 -14.39
N ASP A 59 3.32 13.66 -14.71
CA ASP A 59 4.41 14.05 -13.82
C ASP A 59 3.90 14.83 -12.61
N GLU A 60 2.87 15.67 -12.77
CA GLU A 60 2.18 16.31 -11.64
C GLU A 60 1.58 15.25 -10.70
N VAL A 61 0.88 14.26 -11.26
CA VAL A 61 0.30 13.15 -10.48
C VAL A 61 1.40 12.41 -9.72
N GLN A 62 2.52 12.08 -10.37
CA GLN A 62 3.63 11.33 -9.77
C GLN A 62 4.32 12.13 -8.65
N ASN A 63 4.55 13.42 -8.85
CA ASN A 63 5.16 14.29 -7.84
C ASN A 63 4.26 14.41 -6.61
N PHE A 64 2.97 14.65 -6.82
CA PHE A 64 2.01 14.75 -5.72
C PHE A 64 1.82 13.42 -4.99
N ALA A 65 1.77 12.30 -5.73
CA ALA A 65 1.72 10.96 -5.15
C ALA A 65 2.90 10.70 -4.22
N THR A 66 4.11 11.03 -4.69
CA THR A 66 5.36 10.85 -3.95
C THR A 66 5.35 11.65 -2.65
N PHE A 67 5.00 12.94 -2.74
CA PHE A 67 4.91 13.81 -1.58
C PHE A 67 3.87 13.32 -0.57
N TRP A 68 2.65 13.03 -1.04
CA TRP A 68 1.57 12.56 -0.19
C TRP A 68 1.93 11.25 0.51
N LEU A 69 2.52 10.29 -0.21
CA LEU A 69 2.94 9.01 0.35
C LEU A 69 4.04 9.19 1.40
N TRP A 70 4.96 10.12 1.17
CA TRP A 70 5.99 10.45 2.16
C TRP A 70 5.36 10.98 3.45
N SER A 71 4.50 12.00 3.37
CA SER A 71 3.80 12.56 4.53
C SER A 71 2.93 11.54 5.24
N TYR A 72 2.18 10.72 4.50
CA TYR A 72 1.36 9.65 5.07
C TYR A 72 2.21 8.67 5.90
N ASN A 73 3.40 8.30 5.42
CA ASN A 73 4.25 7.32 6.09
C ASN A 73 5.11 7.90 7.22
N HIS A 74 5.54 9.16 7.11
CA HIS A 74 6.50 9.78 8.02
C HIS A 74 5.88 10.70 9.06
N GLU A 75 4.74 11.33 8.75
CA GLU A 75 4.18 12.40 9.57
C GLU A 75 2.82 12.02 10.18
N ARG A 76 2.04 11.15 9.52
CA ARG A 76 0.70 10.79 9.99
C ARG A 76 0.75 9.80 11.16
N PRO A 77 0.33 10.17 12.38
CA PRO A 77 0.19 9.21 13.47
C PRO A 77 -1.02 8.30 13.21
N HIS A 78 -0.85 7.00 13.47
CA HIS A 78 -1.92 6.02 13.33
C HIS A 78 -2.29 5.45 14.69
N MET A 79 -3.55 5.66 15.11
CA MET A 79 -4.03 5.13 16.40
C MET A 79 -3.95 3.60 16.49
N GLY A 80 -4.15 2.90 15.38
CA GLY A 80 -3.96 1.44 15.32
C GLY A 80 -2.51 0.98 15.51
N LEU A 81 -1.54 1.90 15.45
CA LEU A 81 -0.13 1.65 15.72
C LEU A 81 0.30 2.17 17.10
N GLY A 82 -0.62 2.66 17.93
CA GLY A 82 -0.29 3.30 19.22
C GLY A 82 0.06 4.78 19.08
N GLY A 83 -0.42 5.45 18.03
CA GLY A 83 -0.20 6.89 17.81
C GLY A 83 1.14 7.24 17.15
N ILE A 84 1.91 6.25 16.71
CA ILE A 84 3.15 6.45 15.94
C ILE A 84 2.90 6.36 14.43
N THR A 85 3.86 6.83 13.65
CA THR A 85 3.80 6.80 12.19
C THR A 85 4.18 5.41 11.63
N SER A 86 3.82 5.14 10.38
CA SER A 86 4.12 3.85 9.74
C SER A 86 5.63 3.60 9.65
N MET A 87 6.43 4.63 9.40
CA MET A 87 7.89 4.53 9.37
C MET A 87 8.50 4.29 10.75
N GLN A 88 7.97 4.92 11.80
CA GLN A 88 8.39 4.63 13.18
C GLN A 88 8.10 3.17 13.53
N LYS A 89 6.92 2.65 13.17
CA LYS A 89 6.58 1.25 13.38
C LYS A 89 7.52 0.30 12.64
N LEU A 90 7.89 0.62 11.40
CA LEU A 90 8.85 -0.15 10.62
C LEU A 90 10.23 -0.19 11.28
N ALA A 91 10.75 0.97 11.68
CA ALA A 91 12.06 1.09 12.33
C ALA A 91 12.14 0.32 13.67
N LEU A 92 11.04 0.30 14.44
CA LEU A 92 10.95 -0.50 15.66
C LEU A 92 10.95 -2.02 15.36
N GLY A 93 10.25 -2.44 14.31
CA GLY A 93 10.18 -3.84 13.90
C GLY A 93 11.51 -4.37 13.35
N THR A 94 12.31 -3.53 12.69
CA THR A 94 13.66 -3.91 12.22
C THR A 94 14.66 -4.09 13.37
N ASN A 95 14.44 -3.46 14.52
CA ASN A 95 15.30 -3.59 15.70
C ASN A 95 15.00 -4.81 16.58
N THR A 96 13.98 -5.63 16.25
CA THR A 96 13.61 -6.82 17.04
C THR A 96 14.20 -8.13 16.46
N LEU A 97 15.13 -8.02 15.50
CA LEU A 97 15.84 -9.15 14.87
C LEU A 97 17.36 -9.13 15.12
N LEU A 98 17.80 -8.48 16.21
CA LEU A 98 19.10 -8.66 16.85
C LEU A 98 18.86 -9.12 18.29
#